data_AF-A0A4Q9W020-F1
#
_entry.id   AF-A0A4Q9W020-F1
#
_cell.length_a   1.000
_cell.length_b   1.000
_cell.length_c   1.000
_cell.angle_alpha   90.00
_cell.angle_beta   90.00
_cell.angle_gamma   90.00
#
_symmetry.space_group_name_H-M   'P 1'
#
loop_
_entity.id
_entity.type
_entity.pdbx_description
1 polymer ?
#
loop_
_entity_poly.entity_id
_entity_poly.type
_entity_poly.pdbx_seq_one_letter_code
_entity_poly.pdbx_strand_id
1 'polypeptide(L)'
;PWLIAYYHINMGIMYSVSGLALLLIIIYAPAATKKQPIPERLKPRKKIKSIILVVVLIIISIIVPEPYKQLILLGMILESTTLLPFFFPKEDY
;
A
#
# COMPACT_ATOMS: atom_id res chain seq x y z
N PRO A 1 -8.64 -14.74 5.50
CA PRO A 1 -7.54 -15.57 4.96
C PRO A 1 -8.03 -16.71 4.04
N TRP A 2 -9.04 -17.48 4.45
CA TRP A 2 -9.53 -18.64 3.70
C TRP A 2 -10.27 -18.32 2.39
N LEU A 3 -11.01 -17.22 2.33
CA LEU A 3 -11.76 -16.79 1.13
C LEU A 3 -10.88 -16.57 -0.12
N ILE A 4 -9.63 -16.13 0.06
CA ILE A 4 -8.72 -15.81 -1.05
C ILE A 4 -8.13 -17.10 -1.65
N ALA A 5 -7.95 -18.15 -0.85
CA ALA A 5 -7.47 -19.44 -1.34
C ALA A 5 -8.47 -20.14 -2.28
N TYR A 6 -9.76 -19.80 -2.19
CA TYR A 6 -10.81 -20.34 -3.07
C TYR A 6 -11.15 -19.40 -4.24
N TYR A 7 -10.87 -18.10 -4.11
CA TYR A 7 -11.11 -17.12 -5.17
C TYR A 7 -9.89 -16.98 -6.07
N HIS A 8 -9.93 -17.60 -7.24
CA HIS A 8 -9.01 -17.30 -8.34
C HIS A 8 -9.35 -15.94 -8.94
N ILE A 9 -9.01 -14.86 -8.23
CA ILE A 9 -9.12 -13.49 -8.76
C ILE A 9 -8.16 -13.36 -9.94
N ASN A 10 -8.66 -12.82 -11.05
CA ASN A 10 -7.86 -12.58 -12.23
C ASN A 10 -6.64 -11.71 -11.88
N MET A 11 -5.45 -12.28 -12.07
CA MET A 11 -4.18 -11.65 -11.72
C MET A 11 -3.95 -10.33 -12.49
N GLY A 12 -4.48 -10.22 -13.72
CA GLY A 12 -4.43 -8.97 -14.47
C GLY A 12 -5.11 -7.81 -13.74
N ILE A 13 -6.30 -8.06 -13.17
CA ILE A 13 -7.03 -7.05 -12.39
C ILE A 13 -6.24 -6.70 -11.12
N MET A 14 -5.69 -7.70 -10.43
CA MET A 14 -4.91 -7.47 -9.20
C MET A 14 -3.66 -6.60 -9.45
N TYR A 15 -2.94 -6.82 -10.55
CA TYR A 15 -1.81 -5.98 -10.92
C TYR A 15 -2.23 -4.57 -11.32
N SER A 16 -3.34 -4.40 -12.06
CA SER A 16 -3.88 -3.07 -12.38
C SER A 16 -4.23 -2.29 -11.12
N VAL A 17 -4.92 -2.91 -10.16
CA VAL A 17 -5.28 -2.27 -8.89
C VAL A 17 -4.05 -2.00 -8.03
N SER A 18 -3.05 -2.89 -8.03
CA SER A 18 -1.77 -2.65 -7.37
C SER A 18 -1.00 -1.47 -7.99
N GLY A 19 -1.15 -1.21 -9.29
CA GLY A 19 -0.60 -0.01 -9.94
C GLY A 19 -1.27 1.27 -9.43
N LEU A 20 -2.59 1.26 -9.26
CA LEU A 20 -3.33 2.37 -8.63
C LEU A 20 -2.92 2.56 -7.16
N ALA A 21 -2.75 1.48 -6.42
CA ALA A 21 -2.24 1.52 -5.04
C ALA A 21 -0.87 2.20 -4.95
N LEU A 22 0.02 1.91 -5.90
CA LEU A 22 1.34 2.56 -5.98
C LEU A 22 1.21 4.07 -6.27
N LEU A 23 0.30 4.48 -7.15
CA LEU A 23 0.02 5.91 -7.39
C LEU A 23 -0.50 6.61 -6.12
N LEU A 24 -1.41 5.97 -5.38
CA LEU A 24 -1.92 6.50 -4.12
C LEU A 24 -0.79 6.68 -3.10
N ILE A 25 0.13 5.73 -2.99
CA ILE A 25 1.29 5.83 -2.09
C ILE A 25 2.20 6.98 -2.51
N ILE A 26 2.42 7.20 -3.81
CA ILE A 26 3.22 8.33 -4.29
C ILE A 26 2.56 9.68 -3.96
N ILE A 27 1.24 9.78 -4.07
CA ILE A 27 0.51 11.04 -3.84
C ILE A 27 0.35 11.31 -2.34
N TYR A 28 -0.10 10.32 -1.59
CA TYR A 28 -0.56 10.48 -0.21
C TYR A 28 0.47 10.09 0.86
N ALA A 29 1.56 9.39 0.51
CA ALA A 29 2.65 9.15 1.46
C ALA A 29 3.62 10.35 1.53
N PRO A 30 4.09 10.73 2.73
CA PRO A 30 3.87 10.10 4.03
C PRO A 30 2.57 10.59 4.69
N ALA A 31 1.78 9.65 5.22
CA ALA A 31 0.65 9.96 6.09
C ALA A 31 1.12 10.83 7.27
N ALA A 32 0.64 12.07 7.32
CA ALA A 32 0.99 12.99 8.40
C ALA A 32 0.25 12.57 9.68
N THR A 33 0.88 11.76 10.53
CA THR A 33 0.32 11.40 11.83
C THR A 33 0.51 12.56 12.81
N LYS A 34 -0.58 13.27 13.15
CA LYS A 34 -0.54 14.36 14.15
C LYS A 34 -0.17 13.89 15.55
N LYS A 35 -0.47 12.63 15.93
CA LYS A 35 -0.06 12.03 17.23
C LYS A 35 1.46 11.85 17.38
N GLN A 36 2.21 11.79 16.29
CA GLN A 36 3.67 11.79 16.30
C GLN A 36 4.19 12.52 15.06
N PRO A 37 4.27 13.86 15.10
CA PRO A 37 4.60 14.65 13.93
C PRO A 37 5.97 14.23 13.39
N ILE A 38 5.99 13.88 12.11
CA ILE A 38 7.21 13.50 11.41
C ILE A 38 7.99 14.79 11.15
N PRO A 39 9.26 14.91 11.61
CA PRO A 39 10.09 16.06 11.30
C PRO A 39 10.16 16.29 9.80
N GLU A 40 9.99 17.54 9.33
CA GLU A 40 9.96 17.90 7.90
C GLU A 40 11.15 17.30 7.12
N ARG A 41 12.34 17.32 7.72
CA ARG A 41 13.57 16.72 7.16
C ARG A 41 13.50 15.21 6.87
N LEU A 42 12.62 14.47 7.57
CA LEU A 42 12.47 13.02 7.44
C LEU A 42 11.34 12.60 6.50
N LYS A 43 10.44 13.52 6.14
CA LYS A 43 9.34 13.26 5.20
C LYS A 43 9.81 12.71 3.85
N PRO A 44 10.79 13.30 3.14
CA PRO A 44 11.22 12.77 1.84
C PRO A 44 11.88 11.39 1.99
N ARG A 45 12.66 11.18 3.06
CA ARG A 45 13.27 9.87 3.37
C ARG A 45 12.22 8.79 3.61
N LYS A 46 11.15 9.08 4.35
CA LYS A 46 10.06 8.13 4.61
C LYS A 46 9.25 7.84 3.34
N LYS A 47 9.05 8.83 2.48
CA LYS A 47 8.39 8.65 1.17
C LYS A 47 9.18 7.70 0.28
N ILE A 48 10.49 7.92 0.14
CA ILE A 48 11.37 7.04 -0.65
C ILE A 48 11.38 5.63 -0.08
N LYS A 49 11.49 5.46 1.23
CA LYS A 49 11.43 4.13 1.87
C LYS A 49 10.10 3.41 1.60
N SER A 50 8.98 4.13 1.60
CA SER A 50 7.67 3.54 1.32
C SER A 50 7.57 3.07 -0.14
N ILE A 51 8.07 3.87 -1.08
CA ILE A 51 8.12 3.49 -2.50
C ILE A 51 9.02 2.27 -2.70
N ILE A 52 10.22 2.27 -2.10
CA ILE A 52 11.16 1.13 -2.18
C ILE A 52 10.50 -0.14 -1.64
N LEU A 53 9.83 -0.07 -0.49
CA LEU A 53 9.17 -1.22 0.11
C LEU A 53 8.10 -1.81 -0.82
N VAL A 54 7.25 -0.97 -1.41
CA VAL A 54 6.19 -1.41 -2.33
C VAL A 54 6.78 -2.04 -3.59
N VAL A 55 7.82 -1.44 -4.17
CA VAL A 55 8.51 -2.01 -5.33
C VAL A 55 9.10 -3.38 -5.01
N VAL A 56 9.74 -3.54 -3.84
CA VAL A 56 10.28 -4.83 -3.39
C VAL A 56 9.16 -5.85 -3.22
N LEU A 57 8.02 -5.48 -2.63
CA LEU A 57 6.87 -6.37 -2.47
C LEU A 57 6.25 -6.81 -3.81
N ILE A 58 6.22 -5.92 -4.81
CA ILE A 58 5.81 -6.26 -6.17
C ILE A 58 6.78 -7.26 -6.80
N ILE A 59 8.10 -7.09 -6.62
CA ILE A 59 9.10 -8.04 -7.14
C ILE A 59 8.91 -9.41 -6.47
N ILE A 60 8.73 -9.43 -5.14
CA ILE A 60 8.49 -10.66 -4.38
C ILE A 60 7.21 -11.36 -4.86
N SER A 61 6.13 -10.61 -5.15
CA SER A 61 4.86 -11.19 -5.58
C SER A 61 4.93 -11.91 -6.94
N ILE A 62 5.92 -11.59 -7.79
CA ILE A 62 6.14 -12.29 -9.07
C ILE A 62 6.74 -13.68 -8.85
N ILE A 63 7.59 -13.86 -7.83
CA ILE A 63 8.34 -15.10 -7.58
C ILE A 63 7.50 -16.08 -6.74
N VAL A 64 6.63 -15.55 -5.88
CA VAL A 64 5.90 -16.31 -4.88
C VAL A 64 4.70 -17.07 -5.50
N PRO A 65 4.47 -18.35 -5.14
CA PRO A 65 3.33 -19.13 -5.64
C PRO A 65 1.97 -18.66 -5.08
N GLU A 66 0.88 -19.06 -5.74
CA GLU A 66 -0.48 -18.83 -5.21
C GLU A 66 -0.73 -19.68 -3.96
N PRO A 67 -1.48 -19.18 -2.96
CA PRO A 67 -2.24 -17.93 -2.92
C PRO A 67 -1.45 -16.73 -2.36
N TYR A 68 -0.20 -16.92 -1.97
CA TYR A 68 0.59 -15.92 -1.25
C TYR A 68 0.81 -14.63 -2.05
N LYS A 69 0.99 -14.70 -3.37
CA LYS A 69 1.06 -13.50 -4.21
C LYS A 69 -0.22 -12.67 -4.19
N GLN A 70 -1.40 -13.30 -4.14
CA GLN A 70 -2.67 -12.57 -4.00
C GLN A 70 -2.78 -11.89 -2.63
N LEU A 71 -2.29 -12.52 -1.57
CA LEU A 71 -2.27 -11.92 -0.22
C LEU A 71 -1.36 -10.70 -0.15
N ILE A 72 -0.18 -10.75 -0.79
CA ILE A 72 0.75 -9.62 -0.86
C ILE A 72 0.10 -8.45 -1.60
N LEU A 73 -0.47 -8.71 -2.79
CA LEU A 73 -1.15 -7.68 -3.58
C LEU A 73 -2.34 -7.08 -2.81
N LEU A 74 -3.15 -7.91 -2.15
CA LEU A 74 -4.29 -7.45 -1.34
C LEU A 74 -3.85 -6.62 -0.14
N GLY A 75 -2.78 -7.01 0.55
CA GLY A 75 -2.20 -6.23 1.64
C GLY A 75 -1.74 -4.86 1.17
N MET A 76 -1.07 -4.77 0.02
CA MET A 76 -0.67 -3.47 -0.55
C MET A 76 -1.87 -2.58 -0.90
N ILE A 77 -2.93 -3.16 -1.46
CA ILE A 77 -4.17 -2.43 -1.76
C ILE A 77 -4.77 -1.88 -0.47
N LEU A 78 -4.92 -2.71 0.57
CA LEU A 78 -5.43 -2.28 1.87
C LEU A 78 -4.59 -1.14 2.47
N GLU A 79 -3.27 -1.30 2.54
CA GLU A 79 -2.36 -0.26 3.02
C GLU A 79 -2.48 1.04 2.21
N SER A 80 -2.61 0.96 0.89
CA SER A 80 -2.82 2.16 0.08
C SER A 80 -4.17 2.85 0.35
N THR A 81 -5.22 2.07 0.66
CA THR A 81 -6.54 2.63 0.97
C THR A 81 -6.56 3.34 2.31
N THR A 82 -5.81 2.86 3.31
CA THR A 82 -5.71 3.54 4.62
C THR A 82 -4.93 4.84 4.56
N LEU A 83 -4.12 5.04 3.51
CA LEU A 83 -3.46 6.32 3.23
C LEU A 83 -4.41 7.37 2.64
N LEU A 84 -5.64 7.01 2.27
CA LEU A 84 -6.59 7.99 1.73
C LEU A 84 -6.96 9.03 2.79
N PRO A 85 -7.18 10.30 2.38
CA PRO A 85 -7.49 11.39 3.28
C PRO A 85 -8.78 11.20 4.09
N PHE A 86 -9.65 10.27 3.66
CA PHE A 86 -10.86 9.90 4.38
C PHE A 86 -10.59 9.23 5.73
N PHE A 87 -9.51 8.47 5.87
CA PHE A 87 -9.19 7.74 7.11
C PHE A 87 -8.41 8.58 8.12
N PHE A 88 -7.94 9.76 7.74
CA PHE A 88 -7.35 10.69 8.70
C PHE A 88 -8.46 11.46 9.40
N PRO A 89 -8.57 11.40 10.74
CA PRO A 89 -9.50 12.24 11.45
C PRO A 89 -9.16 13.70 11.17
N LYS A 90 -10.12 14.45 10.62
CA LYS A 90 -10.16 15.90 10.73
C LYS A 90 -10.50 16.19 12.19
N GLU A 91 -9.53 16.10 13.09
CA GLU A 91 -9.69 16.71 14.40
C GLU A 91 -9.74 18.22 14.16
N ASP A 92 -10.93 18.76 14.42
CA ASP A 92 -11.36 20.13 14.24
C ASP A 92 -10.42 21.15 14.93
N TYR A 93 -10.46 22.36 14.39
CA TYR A 93 -9.70 23.59 14.69
C TYR A 93 -9.21 23.79 16.13
#